data_AF-A0A838TLR0-F1
#
_entry.id   AF-A0A838TLR0-F1
#
_cell.length_a   1.000
_cell.length_b   1.000
_cell.length_c   1.000
_cell.angle_alpha   90.00
_cell.angle_beta   90.00
_cell.angle_gamma   90.00
#
_symmetry.space_group_name_H-M   'P 1'
#
loop_
_entity.id
_entity.type
_entity.pdbx_description
1 polymer ?
#
loop_
_entity_poly.entity_id
_entity_poly.type
_entity_poly.pdbx_seq_one_letter_code
_entity_poly.pdbx_strand_id
1 'polypeptide(L)'
;MLPNIKETLTQLQVKNKTGFYLGEKIYENGACQILTQGGKSADVLINDEKNGDVEVSLKLSANSINYSIYGKAVKGDEYAIAALLQVEEELQKLNGKPGLEGKAYTREGMMKRVLKERKEKAEKPVIKLNGPIIYMASIYLPTKKVLNIKLLTAILVTKQVTLIILMHVLINWAPLSILCMLLRN
;
A
#
# COMPACT_ATOMS: atom_id res chain seq x y z
N MET A 1 -16.29 -2.58 24.84
CA MET A 1 -14.83 -2.74 24.76
C MET A 1 -14.52 -3.78 23.69
N LEU A 2 -13.57 -3.52 22.80
CA LEU A 2 -13.04 -4.57 21.92
C LEU A 2 -12.27 -5.56 22.81
N PRO A 3 -12.38 -6.88 22.60
CA PRO A 3 -11.56 -7.84 23.33
C PRO A 3 -10.09 -7.50 23.10
N ASN A 4 -9.27 -7.65 24.15
CA ASN A 4 -7.87 -7.30 24.09
C ASN A 4 -7.14 -8.33 23.20
N ILE A 5 -6.95 -7.97 21.92
CA ILE A 5 -6.28 -8.82 20.94
C ILE A 5 -4.88 -9.23 21.44
N LYS A 6 -4.19 -8.34 22.16
CA LYS A 6 -2.88 -8.63 22.76
C LYS A 6 -2.93 -9.78 23.76
N GLU A 7 -3.95 -9.81 24.62
CA GLU A 7 -4.13 -10.91 25.57
C GLU A 7 -4.43 -12.23 24.86
N THR A 8 -5.16 -12.19 23.74
CA THR A 8 -5.44 -13.39 22.96
C THR A 8 -4.17 -13.90 22.28
N LEU A 9 -3.33 -13.02 21.75
CA LEU A 9 -2.04 -13.37 21.16
C LEU A 9 -1.09 -13.99 22.20
N THR A 10 -0.98 -13.42 23.41
CA THR A 10 -0.13 -14.00 24.46
C THR A 10 -0.62 -15.38 24.91
N GLN A 11 -1.94 -15.57 25.03
CA GLN A 11 -2.52 -16.89 25.32
C GLN A 11 -2.21 -17.91 24.23
N LEU A 12 -2.34 -17.51 22.94
CA LEU A 12 -2.03 -18.38 21.81
C LEU A 12 -0.54 -18.72 21.75
N GLN A 13 0.34 -17.77 22.06
CA GLN A 13 1.78 -17.99 22.12
C GLN A 13 2.16 -19.06 23.16
N VAL A 14 1.52 -19.05 24.32
CA VAL A 14 1.76 -20.05 25.38
C VAL A 14 1.15 -21.41 24.99
N LYS A 15 -0.07 -21.42 24.45
CA LYS A 15 -0.83 -22.65 24.18
C LYS A 15 -0.37 -23.39 22.93
N ASN A 16 -0.01 -22.66 21.87
CA ASN A 16 0.35 -23.22 20.56
C ASN A 16 1.61 -22.54 20.00
N LYS A 17 2.77 -22.86 20.58
CA LYS A 17 4.06 -22.28 20.19
C LYS A 17 4.40 -22.50 18.71
N THR A 18 4.15 -23.71 18.19
CA THR A 18 4.50 -24.07 16.81
C THR A 18 3.63 -23.32 15.80
N GLY A 19 2.30 -23.30 16.02
CA GLY A 19 1.39 -22.53 15.18
C GLY A 19 1.68 -21.03 15.26
N PHE A 20 2.06 -20.53 16.43
CA PHE A 20 2.45 -19.13 16.61
C PHE A 20 3.69 -18.76 15.81
N TYR A 21 4.75 -19.57 15.88
CA TYR A 21 5.97 -19.36 15.09
C TYR A 21 5.70 -19.37 13.58
N LEU A 22 4.86 -20.30 13.10
CA LEU A 22 4.49 -20.36 11.69
C LEU A 22 3.64 -19.15 11.27
N GLY A 23 2.67 -18.75 12.10
CA GLY A 23 1.83 -17.59 11.86
C GLY A 23 2.62 -16.28 11.84
N GLU A 24 3.60 -16.13 12.75
CA GLU A 24 4.53 -15.00 12.79
C GLU A 24 5.34 -14.93 11.50
N LYS A 25 5.88 -16.06 11.04
CA LYS A 25 6.61 -16.12 9.76
C LYS A 25 5.75 -15.71 8.56
N ILE A 26 4.49 -16.16 8.51
CA ILE A 26 3.54 -15.76 7.44
C ILE A 26 3.32 -14.24 7.47
N TYR A 27 3.12 -13.68 8.66
CA TYR A 27 2.94 -12.25 8.85
C TYR A 27 4.19 -11.45 8.46
N GLU A 28 5.38 -11.85 8.92
CA GLU A 28 6.66 -11.20 8.62
C GLU A 28 6.99 -11.20 7.12
N ASN A 29 6.58 -12.25 6.41
CA ASN A 29 6.72 -12.34 4.96
C ASN A 29 5.81 -11.34 4.20
N GLY A 30 4.92 -10.63 4.89
CA GLY A 30 3.99 -9.69 4.27
C GLY A 30 2.89 -10.37 3.44
N ALA A 31 2.59 -11.64 3.74
CA ALA A 31 1.60 -12.44 3.01
C ALA A 31 0.14 -12.09 3.38
N CYS A 32 -0.07 -11.24 4.39
CA CYS A 32 -1.38 -10.88 4.89
C CYS A 32 -1.91 -9.58 4.23
N GLN A 33 -3.16 -9.60 3.78
CA GLN A 33 -3.86 -8.43 3.26
C GLN A 33 -5.24 -8.30 3.90
N ILE A 34 -5.54 -7.17 4.53
CA ILE A 34 -6.89 -6.90 5.05
C ILE A 34 -7.83 -6.63 3.86
N LEU A 35 -8.91 -7.41 3.77
CA LEU A 35 -9.97 -7.22 2.78
C LEU A 35 -11.06 -6.29 3.32
N THR A 36 -11.54 -6.59 4.52
CA THR A 36 -12.64 -5.87 5.16
C THR A 36 -12.32 -5.64 6.62
N GLN A 37 -12.58 -4.44 7.13
CA GLN A 37 -12.49 -4.11 8.54
C GLN A 37 -13.80 -3.50 9.02
N GLY A 38 -14.50 -4.23 9.88
CA GLY A 38 -15.68 -3.78 10.61
C GLY A 38 -15.37 -3.55 12.08
N GLY A 39 -16.29 -2.90 12.80
CA GLY A 39 -16.09 -2.62 14.23
C GLY A 39 -15.95 -3.87 15.11
N LYS A 40 -16.46 -5.02 14.69
CA LYS A 40 -16.37 -6.31 15.43
C LYS A 40 -15.96 -7.48 14.53
N SER A 41 -15.52 -7.23 13.32
CA SER A 41 -15.14 -8.27 12.38
C SER A 41 -14.03 -7.78 11.47
N ALA A 42 -13.16 -8.67 11.06
CA ALA A 42 -12.14 -8.37 10.06
C ALA A 42 -11.94 -9.58 9.16
N ASP A 43 -11.85 -9.35 7.86
CA ASP A 43 -11.56 -10.38 6.88
C ASP A 43 -10.17 -10.12 6.32
N VAL A 44 -9.33 -11.15 6.36
CA VAL A 44 -7.93 -11.10 5.97
C VAL A 44 -7.67 -12.20 4.94
N LEU A 45 -7.07 -11.82 3.82
CA LEU A 45 -6.55 -12.74 2.82
C LEU A 45 -5.09 -13.04 3.12
N ILE A 46 -4.72 -14.31 3.09
CA ILE A 46 -3.35 -14.77 3.29
C ILE A 46 -2.90 -15.47 2.01
N ASN A 47 -1.87 -14.95 1.36
CA ASN A 47 -1.29 -15.59 0.18
C ASN A 47 -0.23 -16.60 0.62
N ASP A 48 -0.56 -17.89 0.59
CA ASP A 48 0.39 -18.97 0.84
C ASP A 48 0.82 -19.61 -0.47
N GLU A 49 2.12 -19.57 -0.78
CA GLU A 49 2.68 -20.17 -1.99
C GLU A 49 2.35 -21.67 -2.12
N LYS A 50 2.13 -22.37 -1.00
CA LYS A 50 1.87 -23.82 -1.00
C LYS A 50 0.40 -24.16 -1.16
N ASN A 51 -0.46 -23.46 -0.43
CA ASN A 51 -1.88 -23.80 -0.29
C ASN A 51 -2.80 -22.83 -1.05
N GLY A 52 -2.25 -21.79 -1.67
CA GLY A 52 -2.99 -20.73 -2.36
C GLY A 52 -3.51 -19.66 -1.41
N ASP A 53 -4.43 -18.85 -1.92
CA ASP A 53 -5.01 -17.74 -1.17
C ASP A 53 -6.04 -18.23 -0.15
N VAL A 54 -5.74 -18.06 1.14
CA VAL A 54 -6.56 -18.45 2.28
C VAL A 54 -7.30 -17.24 2.85
N GLU A 55 -8.64 -17.30 2.87
CA GLU A 55 -9.46 -16.25 3.47
C GLU A 55 -9.79 -16.60 4.93
N VAL A 56 -9.41 -15.70 5.83
CA VAL A 56 -9.62 -15.79 7.27
C VAL A 56 -10.54 -14.67 7.73
N SER A 57 -11.70 -15.06 8.25
CA SER A 57 -12.64 -14.15 8.90
C SER A 57 -12.49 -14.22 10.42
N LEU A 58 -12.26 -13.06 11.03
CA LEU A 58 -12.19 -12.84 12.46
C LEU A 58 -13.50 -12.21 12.92
N LYS A 59 -14.14 -12.79 13.93
CA LYS A 59 -15.34 -12.22 14.58
C LYS A 59 -15.06 -12.00 16.06
N LEU A 60 -15.02 -10.73 16.44
CA LEU A 60 -14.79 -10.30 17.81
C LEU A 60 -16.12 -10.36 18.59
N SER A 61 -16.20 -11.29 19.53
CA SER A 61 -17.27 -11.36 20.52
C SER A 61 -16.84 -10.66 21.81
N ALA A 62 -17.74 -10.51 22.79
CA ALA A 62 -17.46 -9.77 24.02
C ALA A 62 -16.24 -10.31 24.79
N ASN A 63 -16.08 -11.65 24.84
CA ASN A 63 -15.04 -12.31 25.64
C ASN A 63 -14.10 -13.21 24.83
N SER A 64 -14.32 -13.36 23.52
CA SER A 64 -13.54 -14.28 22.69
C SER A 64 -13.48 -13.84 21.24
N ILE A 65 -12.44 -14.29 20.55
CA ILE A 65 -12.27 -14.11 19.12
C ILE A 65 -12.55 -15.45 18.46
N ASN A 66 -13.51 -15.46 17.54
CA ASN A 66 -13.83 -16.61 16.73
C ASN A 66 -13.15 -16.49 15.38
N TYR A 67 -12.51 -17.57 14.95
CA TYR A 67 -11.78 -17.66 13.69
C TYR A 67 -12.55 -18.56 12.75
N SER A 68 -12.66 -18.15 11.49
CA SER A 68 -13.19 -19.02 10.44
C SER A 68 -12.38 -18.91 9.17
N ILE A 69 -12.05 -20.06 8.58
CA ILE A 69 -11.33 -20.16 7.32
C ILE A 69 -12.30 -20.71 6.28
N TYR A 70 -12.51 -19.98 5.17
CA TYR A 70 -13.55 -20.27 4.17
C TYR A 70 -14.92 -20.59 4.80
N GLY A 71 -15.30 -19.82 5.83
CA GLY A 71 -16.57 -19.98 6.55
C GLY A 71 -16.64 -21.15 7.56
N LYS A 72 -15.61 -21.98 7.68
CA LYS A 72 -15.55 -23.06 8.68
C LYS A 72 -14.86 -22.57 9.96
N ALA A 73 -15.41 -22.89 11.12
CA ALA A 73 -14.81 -22.50 12.40
C ALA A 73 -13.51 -23.28 12.66
N VAL A 74 -12.45 -22.56 13.01
CA VAL A 74 -11.09 -23.12 13.21
C VAL A 74 -10.55 -22.70 14.57
N LYS A 75 -9.70 -23.53 15.18
CA LYS A 75 -9.13 -23.31 16.52
C LYS A 75 -7.74 -22.69 16.45
N GLY A 76 -7.64 -21.43 16.03
CA GLY A 76 -6.40 -20.65 16.19
C GLY A 76 -5.19 -21.27 15.52
N ASP A 77 -5.35 -21.69 14.27
CA ASP A 77 -4.28 -22.21 13.40
C ASP A 77 -3.30 -21.08 13.01
N GLU A 78 -2.19 -21.43 12.37
CA GLU A 78 -1.15 -20.49 11.91
C GLU A 78 -1.71 -19.33 11.09
N TYR A 79 -2.67 -19.59 10.20
CA TYR A 79 -3.37 -18.57 9.41
C TYR A 79 -4.19 -17.63 10.27
N ALA A 80 -4.87 -18.15 11.30
CA ALA A 80 -5.64 -17.34 12.22
C ALA A 80 -4.74 -16.43 13.07
N ILE A 81 -3.55 -16.92 13.45
CA ILE A 81 -2.55 -16.14 14.18
C ILE A 81 -1.98 -15.04 13.31
N ALA A 82 -1.58 -15.35 12.06
CA ALA A 82 -1.08 -14.36 11.10
C ALA A 82 -2.10 -13.25 10.82
N ALA A 83 -3.38 -13.61 10.65
CA ALA A 83 -4.46 -12.65 10.49
C ALA A 83 -4.64 -11.77 11.74
N LEU A 84 -4.52 -12.35 12.94
CA LEU A 84 -4.66 -11.62 14.19
C LEU A 84 -3.53 -10.61 14.41
N LEU A 85 -2.29 -10.97 14.07
CA LEU A 85 -1.13 -10.06 14.08
C LEU A 85 -1.35 -8.89 13.12
N GLN A 86 -1.80 -9.15 11.90
CA GLN A 86 -2.07 -8.09 10.92
C GLN A 86 -3.15 -7.11 11.39
N VAL A 87 -4.22 -7.61 12.00
CA VAL A 87 -5.29 -6.77 12.54
C VAL A 87 -4.81 -5.97 13.75
N GLU A 88 -3.99 -6.55 14.61
CA GLU A 88 -3.40 -5.83 15.74
C GLU A 88 -2.55 -4.65 15.27
N GLU A 89 -1.69 -4.87 14.27
CA GLU A 89 -0.85 -3.82 13.67
C GLU A 89 -1.70 -2.66 13.10
N GLU A 90 -2.76 -2.98 12.35
CA GLU A 90 -3.65 -1.95 11.80
C GLU A 90 -4.41 -1.17 12.87
N LEU A 91 -4.84 -1.85 13.95
CA LEU A 91 -5.45 -1.16 15.09
C LEU A 91 -4.44 -0.23 15.78
N GLN A 92 -3.17 -0.63 15.90
CA GLN A 92 -2.13 0.25 16.44
C GLN A 92 -1.90 1.47 15.53
N LYS A 93 -1.89 1.30 14.20
CA LYS A 93 -1.78 2.40 13.22
C LYS A 93 -2.95 3.39 13.33
N LEU A 94 -4.16 2.90 13.62
CA LEU A 94 -5.34 3.74 13.82
C LEU A 94 -5.27 4.52 15.13
N ASN A 95 -4.82 3.89 16.22
CA ASN A 95 -4.69 4.54 17.52
C ASN A 95 -3.51 5.53 17.57
N GLY A 96 -2.46 5.31 16.78
CA GLY A 96 -1.25 6.13 16.76
C GLY A 96 -1.32 7.40 15.91
N LYS A 97 -2.37 7.57 15.08
CA LYS A 97 -2.55 8.82 14.34
C LYS A 97 -3.21 9.84 15.27
N PRO A 98 -2.55 10.96 15.61
CA PRO A 98 -3.27 12.08 16.20
C PRO A 98 -4.41 12.38 15.25
N GLY A 99 -5.64 12.42 15.75
CA GLY A 99 -6.82 12.67 14.94
C GLY A 99 -6.48 13.81 13.99
N LEU A 100 -6.46 13.53 12.69
CA LEU A 100 -6.37 14.59 11.70
C LEU A 100 -7.54 15.48 12.07
N GLU A 101 -7.25 16.64 12.67
CA GLU A 101 -8.16 17.76 12.72
C GLU A 101 -8.50 17.99 11.26
N GLY A 102 -9.57 17.34 10.81
CA GLY A 102 -10.13 17.58 9.50
C GLY A 102 -10.39 19.06 9.53
N LYS A 103 -9.63 19.83 8.73
CA LYS A 103 -9.80 21.28 8.67
C LYS A 103 -11.28 21.51 8.42
N ALA A 104 -12.00 21.90 9.47
CA ALA A 104 -13.40 22.24 9.36
C ALA A 104 -13.41 23.48 8.47
N TYR A 105 -13.70 23.29 7.19
CA TYR A 105 -13.86 24.41 6.29
C TYR A 105 -15.09 25.16 6.77
N THR A 106 -14.86 26.29 7.42
CA THR A 106 -15.94 27.20 7.81
C THR A 106 -16.74 27.55 6.57
N ARG A 107 -18.03 27.84 6.74
CA ARG A 107 -18.93 28.27 5.65
C ARG A 107 -18.30 29.38 4.80
N GLU A 108 -17.57 30.29 5.45
CA GLU A 108 -16.81 31.36 4.82
C GLU A 108 -15.65 30.85 3.96
N GLY A 109 -14.86 29.89 4.46
CA GLY A 109 -13.79 29.25 3.69
C GLY A 109 -14.32 28.52 2.46
N MET A 110 -15.47 27.86 2.59
CA MET A 110 -16.15 27.21 1.48
C MET A 110 -16.63 28.22 0.43
N MET A 111 -17.26 29.32 0.86
CA MET A 111 -17.66 30.41 -0.04
C MET A 111 -16.47 31.04 -0.77
N LYS A 112 -15.36 31.32 -0.06
CA LYS A 112 -14.15 31.90 -0.67
C LYS A 112 -13.58 31.01 -1.77
N ARG A 113 -13.54 29.69 -1.55
CA ARG A 113 -13.08 28.73 -2.56
C ARG A 113 -14.02 28.69 -3.77
N VAL A 114 -15.33 28.61 -3.54
CA VAL A 114 -16.33 28.58 -4.63
C VAL A 114 -16.30 29.85 -5.47
N LEU A 115 -16.15 31.02 -4.83
CA LEU A 115 -16.02 32.29 -5.55
C LEU A 115 -14.73 32.36 -6.37
N LYS A 116 -13.62 31.86 -5.83
CA LYS A 116 -12.34 31.77 -6.55
C LYS A 116 -12.45 30.86 -7.78
N GLU A 117 -13.02 29.67 -7.61
CA GLU A 117 -13.26 28.74 -8.73
C GLU A 117 -14.21 29.32 -9.80
N ARG A 118 -15.22 30.09 -9.39
CA ARG A 118 -16.13 30.79 -10.32
C ARG A 118 -15.42 31.90 -11.08
N LYS A 119 -14.56 32.69 -10.43
CA LYS A 119 -13.72 33.71 -11.09
C LYS A 119 -12.75 33.07 -12.09
N GLU A 120 -12.05 32.02 -11.69
CA GLU A 120 -11.14 31.28 -12.57
C GLU A 120 -11.85 30.65 -13.78
N LYS A 121 -13.14 30.27 -13.64
CA LYS A 121 -13.96 29.82 -14.78
C LYS A 121 -14.40 30.98 -15.68
N ALA A 122 -14.70 32.15 -15.11
CA ALA A 122 -15.11 33.33 -15.87
C ALA A 122 -13.95 34.00 -16.62
N GLU A 123 -12.74 33.92 -16.09
CA GLU A 123 -11.52 34.49 -16.69
C GLU A 123 -10.91 33.60 -17.80
N LYS A 124 -11.45 32.40 -18.03
CA LYS A 124 -11.01 31.58 -19.18
C LYS A 124 -11.50 32.22 -20.47
N PRO A 125 -10.61 32.53 -21.44
CA PRO A 125 -11.01 33.10 -22.71
C PRO A 125 -11.91 32.12 -23.47
N VAL A 126 -13.12 32.58 -23.81
CA VAL A 126 -14.04 31.87 -24.70
C VAL A 126 -13.44 31.92 -26.11
N ILE A 127 -12.89 30.80 -26.58
CA ILE A 127 -12.48 30.67 -27.98
C ILE A 127 -13.77 30.61 -28.81
N LYS A 128 -14.05 31.68 -29.57
CA LYS A 128 -15.16 31.71 -30.52
C LYS A 128 -14.75 30.93 -31.77
N LEU A 129 -15.23 29.70 -31.90
CA LEU A 129 -15.26 29.00 -33.17
C LEU A 129 -16.59 29.33 -33.85
N ASN A 130 -16.55 29.86 -35.07
CA ASN A 130 -17.73 30.18 -35.86
C ASN A 130 -18.51 28.89 -36.19
N GLY A 131 -19.59 28.64 -35.44
CA GLY A 131 -20.48 27.50 -35.58
C GLY A 131 -21.51 27.46 -34.43
N PRO A 132 -22.63 26.73 -34.57
CA PRO A 132 -23.75 26.83 -33.63
C PRO A 132 -23.34 26.36 -32.22
N ILE A 133 -23.85 27.08 -31.22
CA ILE A 133 -23.52 26.89 -29.80
C ILE A 133 -24.03 25.52 -29.34
N ILE A 134 -23.12 24.55 -29.26
CA ILE A 134 -23.33 23.31 -28.52
C ILE A 134 -22.82 23.59 -27.09
N TYR A 135 -23.73 23.65 -26.12
CA TYR A 135 -23.36 23.54 -24.73
C TYR A 135 -22.75 22.15 -24.51
N MET A 136 -21.43 22.05 -24.56
CA MET A 136 -20.68 20.86 -24.11
C MET A 136 -20.73 20.83 -22.58
N ALA A 137 -21.87 20.38 -22.06
CA ALA A 137 -21.94 19.83 -20.72
C ALA A 137 -20.99 18.63 -20.65
N SER A 138 -20.12 18.64 -19.64
CA SER A 138 -19.40 17.47 -19.10
C SER A 138 -18.69 16.58 -20.13
N ILE A 139 -17.38 16.80 -20.30
CA ILE A 139 -16.29 15.82 -20.15
C ILE A 139 -15.01 16.62 -20.45
N TYR A 140 -14.26 17.02 -19.42
CA TYR A 140 -12.85 17.32 -19.59
C TYR A 140 -12.12 16.82 -18.34
N LEU A 141 -11.41 15.71 -18.52
CA LEU A 141 -10.44 15.19 -17.58
C LEU A 141 -9.43 16.30 -17.21
N PRO A 142 -8.99 16.40 -15.94
CA PRO A 142 -7.98 17.36 -15.55
C PRO A 142 -6.59 16.87 -16.00
N THR A 143 -6.21 17.07 -17.26
CA THR A 143 -4.80 16.98 -17.68
C THR A 143 -4.09 18.31 -17.41
N LYS A 144 -3.83 18.61 -16.13
CA LYS A 144 -2.79 19.58 -15.75
C LYS A 144 -2.08 19.14 -14.47
N LYS A 145 -1.34 18.04 -14.56
CA LYS A 145 -0.18 17.73 -13.70
C LYS A 145 0.72 16.63 -14.27
N VAL A 146 0.76 16.45 -15.60
CA VAL A 146 1.69 15.52 -16.26
C VAL A 146 2.54 16.30 -17.27
N LEU A 147 3.27 17.29 -16.76
CA LEU A 147 4.30 17.98 -17.55
C LEU A 147 5.54 18.14 -16.68
N ASN A 148 6.00 17.03 -16.08
CA ASN A 148 7.38 16.93 -15.60
C ASN A 148 7.90 15.49 -15.38
N ILE A 149 7.33 14.48 -16.05
CA ILE A 149 7.81 13.09 -15.92
C ILE A 149 8.46 12.60 -17.22
N LYS A 150 8.00 13.05 -18.39
CA LYS A 150 8.63 12.67 -19.68
C LYS A 150 10.03 13.26 -19.85
N LEU A 151 10.31 14.46 -19.31
CA LEU A 151 11.67 15.02 -19.34
C LEU A 151 12.61 14.31 -18.34
N LEU A 152 12.09 13.93 -17.17
CA LEU A 152 12.86 13.24 -16.13
C LEU A 152 13.20 11.79 -16.50
N THR A 153 12.29 11.08 -17.17
CA THR A 153 12.56 9.74 -17.70
C THR A 153 13.58 9.75 -18.84
N ALA A 154 13.55 10.76 -19.73
CA ALA A 154 14.56 10.91 -20.78
C ALA A 154 15.98 11.20 -20.24
N ILE A 155 16.10 11.94 -19.14
CA ILE A 155 17.39 12.22 -18.49
C ILE A 155 17.91 11.00 -17.71
N LEU A 156 17.03 10.19 -17.12
CA LEU A 156 17.41 8.96 -16.40
C LEU A 156 17.87 7.84 -17.36
N VAL A 157 17.21 7.69 -18.50
CA VAL A 157 17.59 6.68 -19.51
C VAL A 157 18.95 7.02 -20.13
N THR A 158 19.24 8.29 -20.41
CA THR A 158 20.53 8.68 -20.99
C THR A 158 21.71 8.51 -20.02
N LYS A 159 21.52 8.71 -18.71
CA LYS A 159 22.56 8.44 -17.70
C LYS A 159 22.86 6.96 -17.48
N GLN A 160 21.88 6.07 -17.58
CA GLN A 160 22.15 4.63 -17.44
C GLN A 160 22.91 4.06 -18.64
N VAL A 161 22.58 4.50 -19.85
CA VAL A 161 23.25 4.02 -21.07
C VAL A 161 24.73 4.44 -21.10
N THR A 162 25.07 5.66 -20.66
CA THR A 162 26.47 6.07 -20.59
C THR A 162 27.26 5.31 -19.51
N LEU A 163 26.63 4.96 -18.39
CA LEU A 163 27.29 4.17 -17.33
C LEU A 163 27.62 2.74 -17.81
N ILE A 164 26.70 2.11 -18.55
CA ILE A 164 26.90 0.75 -19.09
C ILE A 164 28.02 0.74 -20.15
N ILE A 165 28.06 1.75 -21.02
CA ILE A 165 29.14 1.89 -22.02
C ILE A 165 30.48 2.12 -21.32
N LEU A 166 30.54 2.97 -20.28
CA LEU A 166 31.78 3.20 -19.53
C LEU A 166 32.29 1.94 -18.83
N MET A 167 31.39 1.12 -18.27
CA MET A 167 31.77 -0.16 -17.64
C MET A 167 32.26 -1.18 -18.67
N HIS A 168 31.65 -1.27 -19.85
CA HIS A 168 32.13 -2.17 -20.90
C HIS A 168 33.50 -1.75 -21.45
N VAL A 169 33.77 -0.45 -21.57
CA VAL A 169 35.08 0.05 -21.98
C VAL A 169 36.13 -0.25 -20.90
N LEU A 170 35.82 -0.06 -19.61
CA LEU A 170 36.73 -0.39 -18.50
C LEU A 170 37.05 -1.89 -18.41
N ILE A 171 36.09 -2.76 -18.73
CA ILE A 171 36.29 -4.22 -18.73
C ILE A 171 37.16 -4.65 -19.92
N ASN A 172 36.98 -4.05 -21.11
CA ASN A 172 37.75 -4.41 -22.30
C ASN A 172 39.14 -3.77 -22.39
N TRP A 173 39.42 -2.74 -21.58
CA TRP A 173 40.73 -2.07 -21.55
C TRP A 173 41.60 -2.46 -20.35
N ALA A 174 41.19 -3.45 -19.54
CA ALA A 174 42.10 -4.04 -18.57
C ALA A 174 43.24 -4.74 -19.33
N PRO A 175 44.49 -4.25 -19.25
CA PRO A 175 45.60 -4.89 -19.93
C PRO A 175 45.79 -6.30 -19.37
N LEU A 176 45.95 -7.29 -20.27
CA LEU A 176 46.25 -8.70 -19.96
C LEU A 176 47.49 -8.91 -19.06
N SER A 177 48.21 -7.85 -18.68
CA SER A 177 49.38 -7.92 -17.81
C SER A 177 49.04 -8.29 -16.35
N ILE A 178 47.83 -8.05 -15.87
CA ILE A 178 47.46 -8.37 -14.46
C ILE A 178 47.09 -9.84 -14.28
N LEU A 179 46.54 -10.51 -15.32
CA LEU A 179 46.15 -11.93 -15.23
C LEU A 179 47.37 -12.88 -15.21
N CYS A 180 48.52 -12.45 -15.73
CA CYS A 180 49.76 -13.24 -15.69
C CYS A 180 50.47 -13.24 -14.32
N MET A 181 50.08 -12.37 -13.38
CA MET A 181 50.74 -12.28 -12.07
C MET A 181 50.08 -13.15 -10.98
N LEU A 182 48.83 -13.59 -11.18
CA LEU A 182 48.07 -14.39 -10.20
C LEU A 182 48.07 -15.91 -10.47
N LEU A 183 48.59 -16.36 -11.61
CA LEU A 183 48.73 -17.80 -11.94
C LEU A 183 50.14 -18.35 -11.63
N ARG A 184 50.96 -17.60 -10.88
CA ARG A 184 52.31 -18.01 -10.50
C ARG A 184 52.52 -17.87 -8.99
N ASN A 185 51.78 -18.65 -8.22
CA ASN A 185 52.18 -19.19 -6.91
C ASN A 185 51.23 -20.32 -6.51
#